data_AF-A0A327LNM9-F1
#
_entry.id   AF-A0A327LNM9-F1
#
_cell.length_a   1.000
_cell.length_b   1.000
_cell.length_c   1.000
_cell.angle_alpha   90.00
_cell.angle_beta   90.00
_cell.angle_gamma   90.00
#
_symmetry.space_group_name_H-M   'P 1'
#
loop_
_entity.id
_entity.type
_entity.pdbx_description
1 polymer ?
#
loop_
_entity_poly.entity_id
_entity_poly.type
_entity_poly.pdbx_seq_one_letter_code
_entity_poly.pdbx_strand_id
1 'polypeptide(L)'
;MTGHAADTAARDALRARQGGGARYDAETAPHDDLLLARRGTAYFARKLNELNDADLYGPSLRNGWTRAHLVAHVSYHARLLARLIEGARTGIAQPLYPSTEARDAEITLAATLPPRALRNLFRHAEVHLNVEWRDLEDADWDAALLLPDGTAITARETPMLRAKEVWQAAIGLDNGGRPEDIPRPVRARLAG
;
A
#
# COMPACT_ATOMS: atom_id res chain seq x y z
N MET A 1 -22.04 17.13 -11.54
CA MET A 1 -21.87 17.64 -10.16
C MET A 1 -22.77 16.97 -9.11
N THR A 2 -23.67 16.04 -9.47
CA THR A 2 -24.63 15.42 -8.54
C THR A 2 -24.11 14.18 -7.79
N GLY A 3 -23.07 13.51 -8.28
CA GLY A 3 -22.54 12.29 -7.66
C GLY A 3 -21.68 12.50 -6.42
N HIS A 4 -20.92 13.60 -6.36
CA HIS A 4 -20.01 13.88 -5.23
C HIS A 4 -20.76 14.24 -3.94
N ALA A 5 -21.80 15.06 -4.04
CA ALA A 5 -22.63 15.44 -2.89
C ALA A 5 -23.41 14.26 -2.28
N ALA A 6 -23.85 13.31 -3.12
CA ALA A 6 -24.54 12.10 -2.66
C ALA A 6 -23.58 11.13 -1.93
N ASP A 7 -22.32 11.06 -2.35
CA ASP A 7 -21.28 10.22 -1.73
C ASP A 7 -20.86 10.78 -0.36
N THR A 8 -20.78 12.10 -0.22
CA THR A 8 -20.53 12.77 1.07
C THR A 8 -21.66 12.50 2.07
N ALA A 9 -22.92 12.66 1.66
CA ALA A 9 -24.07 12.41 2.55
C ALA A 9 -24.16 10.95 3.02
N ALA A 10 -23.80 9.99 2.17
CA ALA A 10 -23.76 8.57 2.53
C ALA A 10 -22.63 8.26 3.53
N ARG A 11 -21.45 8.89 3.37
CA ARG A 11 -20.34 8.79 4.32
C ARG A 11 -20.72 9.35 5.69
N ASP A 12 -21.32 10.53 5.74
CA ASP A 12 -21.70 11.17 7.01
C ASP A 12 -22.79 10.38 7.74
N ALA A 13 -23.76 9.85 7.00
CA ALA A 13 -24.77 8.98 7.57
C ALA A 13 -24.16 7.66 8.09
N LEU A 14 -23.10 7.12 7.47
CA LEU A 14 -22.40 5.94 7.99
C LEU A 14 -21.60 6.27 9.27
N ARG A 15 -20.93 7.43 9.30
CA ARG A 15 -20.20 7.95 10.47
C ARG A 15 -21.09 8.05 11.70
N ALA A 16 -22.27 8.64 11.54
CA ALA A 16 -23.25 8.77 12.61
C ALA A 16 -23.73 7.40 13.17
N ARG A 17 -23.78 6.35 12.33
CA ARG A 17 -24.24 5.01 12.74
C ARG A 17 -23.20 4.21 13.52
N GLN A 18 -21.91 4.40 13.24
CA GLN A 18 -20.84 3.56 13.79
C GLN A 18 -20.30 4.06 15.15
N GLY A 19 -20.70 5.26 15.59
CA GLY A 19 -20.35 5.82 16.90
C GLY A 19 -18.93 6.40 16.98
N GLY A 20 -18.61 7.10 18.09
CA GLY A 20 -17.40 7.91 18.24
C GLY A 20 -16.06 7.15 18.33
N GLY A 21 -16.08 5.81 18.31
CA GLY A 21 -14.87 4.97 18.25
C GLY A 21 -14.39 4.66 16.83
N ALA A 22 -15.20 4.94 15.81
CA ALA A 22 -14.81 4.73 14.42
C ALA A 22 -13.89 5.87 13.95
N ARG A 23 -12.62 5.56 13.70
CA ARG A 23 -11.69 6.50 13.05
C ARG A 23 -11.88 6.45 11.53
N TYR A 24 -12.17 7.61 10.96
CA TYR A 24 -12.29 7.84 9.53
C TYR A 24 -11.10 8.63 9.04
N ASP A 25 -10.81 8.52 7.75
CA ASP A 25 -9.87 9.44 7.12
C ASP A 25 -10.35 10.88 7.31
N ALA A 26 -9.37 11.79 7.51
CA ALA A 26 -9.59 13.23 7.66
C ALA A 26 -10.34 13.82 6.45
N GLU A 27 -10.95 15.00 6.63
CA GLU A 27 -11.76 15.61 5.58
C GLU A 27 -10.92 15.93 4.34
N THR A 28 -9.71 16.44 4.53
CA THR A 28 -8.79 16.83 3.46
C THR A 28 -7.97 15.68 2.89
N ALA A 29 -8.18 14.44 3.37
CA ALA A 29 -7.46 13.27 2.89
C ALA A 29 -7.66 13.06 1.37
N PRO A 30 -6.67 12.52 0.64
CA PRO A 30 -6.82 12.20 -0.78
C PRO A 30 -7.70 10.95 -0.97
N HIS A 31 -9.01 11.09 -0.75
CA HIS A 31 -9.99 9.99 -0.69
C HIS A 31 -9.99 9.07 -1.92
N ASP A 32 -9.83 9.65 -3.12
CA ASP A 32 -9.79 8.87 -4.36
C ASP A 32 -8.53 8.00 -4.44
N ASP A 33 -7.36 8.54 -4.05
CA ASP A 33 -6.10 7.79 -4.08
C ASP A 33 -6.06 6.74 -2.97
N LEU A 34 -6.60 7.04 -1.79
CA LEU A 34 -6.83 6.06 -0.71
C LEU A 34 -7.74 4.93 -1.17
N LEU A 35 -8.82 5.23 -1.89
CA LEU A 35 -9.70 4.22 -2.45
C LEU A 35 -8.99 3.34 -3.47
N LEU A 36 -8.16 3.92 -4.35
CA LEU A 36 -7.35 3.17 -5.33
C LEU A 36 -6.33 2.26 -4.65
N ALA A 37 -5.66 2.74 -3.60
CA ALA A 37 -4.70 1.96 -2.81
C ALA A 37 -5.39 0.80 -2.09
N ARG A 38 -6.51 1.06 -1.40
CA ARG A 38 -7.28 0.04 -0.67
C ARG A 38 -7.85 -1.04 -1.61
N ARG A 39 -8.41 -0.64 -2.76
CA ARG A 39 -8.89 -1.58 -3.78
C ARG A 39 -7.75 -2.42 -4.36
N GLY A 40 -6.59 -1.81 -4.62
CA GLY A 40 -5.41 -2.52 -5.10
C GLY A 40 -4.87 -3.52 -4.08
N THR A 41 -4.83 -3.13 -2.80
CA THR A 41 -4.47 -4.03 -1.69
C THR A 41 -5.44 -5.22 -1.59
N ALA A 42 -6.75 -4.98 -1.65
CA ALA A 42 -7.75 -6.05 -1.63
C ALA A 42 -7.64 -6.97 -2.87
N TYR A 43 -7.38 -6.39 -4.05
CA TYR A 43 -7.16 -7.15 -5.28
C TYR A 43 -5.90 -8.04 -5.16
N PHE A 44 -4.78 -7.48 -4.70
CA PHE A 44 -3.55 -8.22 -4.45
C PHE A 44 -3.77 -9.34 -3.42
N ALA A 45 -4.46 -9.06 -2.31
CA ALA A 45 -4.76 -10.05 -1.28
C ALA A 45 -5.55 -11.24 -1.83
N ARG A 46 -6.56 -10.97 -2.68
CA ARG A 46 -7.32 -12.02 -3.37
C ARG A 46 -6.41 -12.85 -4.28
N LYS A 47 -5.61 -12.21 -5.14
CA LYS A 47 -4.66 -12.91 -6.02
C LYS A 47 -3.63 -13.73 -5.25
N LEU A 48 -3.11 -13.22 -4.15
CA LEU A 48 -2.23 -13.96 -3.26
C LEU A 48 -2.94 -15.21 -2.69
N ASN A 49 -4.20 -15.09 -2.27
CA ASN A 49 -4.97 -16.21 -1.70
C ASN A 49 -5.41 -17.26 -2.73
N GLU A 50 -5.42 -16.92 -4.03
CA GLU A 50 -5.64 -17.87 -5.13
C GLU A 50 -4.42 -18.77 -5.39
N LEU A 51 -3.21 -18.34 -4.98
CA LEU A 51 -1.99 -19.16 -5.10
C LEU A 51 -1.98 -20.26 -4.05
N ASN A 52 -1.64 -21.48 -4.47
CA ASN A 52 -1.21 -22.49 -3.53
C ASN A 52 0.15 -22.12 -2.92
N ASP A 53 0.51 -22.78 -1.82
CA ASP A 53 1.72 -22.44 -1.08
C ASP A 53 3.03 -22.77 -1.82
N ALA A 54 3.03 -23.77 -2.71
CA ALA A 54 4.19 -24.11 -3.52
C ALA A 54 4.44 -23.08 -4.65
N ASP A 55 3.37 -22.54 -5.24
CA ASP A 55 3.44 -21.58 -6.35
C ASP A 55 4.13 -20.27 -5.95
N LEU A 56 4.12 -19.92 -4.66
CA LEU A 56 4.81 -18.75 -4.10
C LEU A 56 6.31 -18.76 -4.45
N TYR A 57 6.92 -19.93 -4.52
CA TYR A 57 8.34 -20.08 -4.81
C TYR A 57 8.63 -20.21 -6.32
N GLY A 58 7.59 -20.25 -7.15
CA GLY A 58 7.71 -20.18 -8.60
C GLY A 58 8.00 -18.77 -9.12
N PRO A 59 8.36 -18.65 -10.41
CA PRO A 59 8.69 -17.36 -11.03
C PRO A 59 7.50 -16.40 -11.04
N SER A 60 7.80 -15.11 -10.96
CA SER A 60 6.85 -14.00 -11.20
C SER A 60 7.11 -13.36 -12.57
N LEU A 61 6.28 -12.40 -13.00
CA LEU A 61 6.58 -11.62 -14.21
C LEU A 61 7.77 -10.67 -14.05
N ARG A 62 8.22 -10.40 -12.82
CA ARG A 62 9.41 -9.58 -12.57
C ARG A 62 10.64 -10.47 -12.70
N ASN A 63 11.52 -10.13 -13.64
CA ASN A 63 12.70 -10.94 -13.96
C ASN A 63 13.56 -11.18 -12.70
N GLY A 64 13.96 -12.44 -12.50
CA GLY A 64 14.76 -12.88 -11.35
C GLY A 64 14.00 -12.97 -10.01
N TRP A 65 12.70 -12.63 -9.97
CA TRP A 65 11.91 -12.65 -8.74
C TRP A 65 10.90 -13.79 -8.74
N THR A 66 10.80 -14.48 -7.61
CA THR A 66 9.67 -15.39 -7.33
C THR A 66 8.44 -14.59 -6.88
N ARG A 67 7.27 -15.23 -6.85
CA ARG A 67 6.05 -14.59 -6.28
C ARG A 67 6.24 -14.22 -4.80
N ALA A 68 7.03 -15.00 -4.05
CA ALA A 68 7.41 -14.69 -2.67
C ALA A 68 8.22 -13.38 -2.56
N HIS A 69 9.10 -13.10 -3.53
CA HIS A 69 9.80 -11.80 -3.58
C HIS A 69 8.82 -10.65 -3.78
N LEU A 70 7.82 -10.79 -4.64
CA LEU A 70 6.77 -9.76 -4.80
C LEU A 70 5.98 -9.55 -3.51
N VAL A 71 5.59 -10.62 -2.81
CA VAL A 71 4.86 -10.51 -1.53
C VAL A 71 5.73 -9.80 -0.48
N ALA A 72 7.01 -10.16 -0.36
CA ALA A 72 7.95 -9.51 0.54
C ALA A 72 8.12 -8.02 0.21
N HIS A 73 8.40 -7.70 -1.05
CA HIS A 73 8.56 -6.32 -1.55
C HIS A 73 7.32 -5.47 -1.27
N VAL A 74 6.12 -5.93 -1.62
CA VAL A 74 4.88 -5.20 -1.37
C VAL A 74 4.67 -4.99 0.13
N SER A 75 5.01 -5.97 0.97
CA SER A 75 4.87 -5.84 2.42
C SER A 75 5.84 -4.81 2.99
N TYR A 76 7.09 -4.83 2.55
CA TYR A 76 8.10 -3.86 2.98
C TYR A 76 7.85 -2.46 2.44
N HIS A 77 7.30 -2.32 1.24
CA HIS A 77 6.83 -1.04 0.74
C HIS A 77 5.74 -0.45 1.64
N ALA A 78 4.80 -1.26 2.15
CA ALA A 78 3.79 -0.77 3.08
C ALA A 78 4.39 -0.31 4.41
N ARG A 79 5.34 -1.09 4.96
CA ARG A 79 6.07 -0.73 6.19
C ARG A 79 6.90 0.53 6.04
N LEU A 80 7.55 0.71 4.90
CA LEU A 80 8.30 1.93 4.59
C LEU A 80 7.39 3.16 4.67
N LEU A 81 6.25 3.13 3.94
CA LEU A 81 5.31 4.24 3.96
C LEU A 81 4.74 4.49 5.36
N ALA A 82 4.40 3.44 6.11
CA ALA A 82 3.91 3.55 7.48
C ALA A 82 4.93 4.22 8.41
N ARG A 83 6.21 3.83 8.35
CA ARG A 83 7.30 4.45 9.13
C ARG A 83 7.54 5.91 8.77
N LEU A 84 7.43 6.26 7.49
CA LEU A 84 7.56 7.66 7.05
C LEU A 84 6.44 8.52 7.65
N ILE A 85 5.21 8.03 7.58
CA ILE A 85 4.03 8.72 8.13
C ILE A 85 4.14 8.82 9.65
N GLU A 86 4.49 7.73 10.34
CA GLU A 86 4.69 7.70 11.79
C GLU A 86 5.79 8.69 12.22
N GLY A 87 6.91 8.72 11.50
CA GLY A 87 8.02 9.62 11.82
C GLY A 87 7.67 11.09 11.61
N ALA A 88 6.90 11.40 10.56
CA ALA A 88 6.40 12.76 10.34
C ALA A 88 5.41 13.18 11.44
N ARG A 89 4.48 12.31 11.83
CA ARG A 89 3.48 12.57 12.86
C ARG A 89 4.08 12.70 14.26
N THR A 90 5.08 11.90 14.59
CA THR A 90 5.72 11.91 15.91
C THR A 90 6.90 12.87 16.03
N GLY A 91 7.43 13.36 14.89
CA GLY A 91 8.68 14.11 14.82
C GLY A 91 9.92 13.28 15.15
N ILE A 92 9.78 11.96 15.33
CA ILE A 92 10.87 11.04 15.66
C ILE A 92 11.26 10.31 14.38
N ALA A 93 12.48 10.53 13.91
CA ALA A 93 13.00 9.85 12.73
C ALA A 93 12.97 8.33 12.92
N GLN A 94 12.24 7.64 12.04
CA GLN A 94 12.16 6.18 12.04
C GLN A 94 13.33 5.59 11.25
N PRO A 95 13.98 4.51 11.72
CA PRO A 95 15.01 3.83 10.95
C PRO A 95 14.44 3.30 9.62
N LEU A 96 14.97 3.83 8.53
CA LEU A 96 14.77 3.31 7.17
C LEU A 96 15.91 2.37 6.79
N TYR A 97 15.81 1.77 5.60
CA TYR A 97 16.92 1.01 5.03
C TYR A 97 18.16 1.91 4.87
N PRO A 98 19.36 1.44 5.23
CA PRO A 98 20.58 2.23 5.08
C PRO A 98 21.01 2.40 3.62
N SER A 99 20.53 1.53 2.71
CA SER A 99 20.75 1.63 1.27
C SER A 99 19.74 0.79 0.49
N THR A 100 19.72 0.93 -0.84
CA THR A 100 18.94 0.09 -1.75
C THR A 100 19.36 -1.39 -1.67
N GLU A 101 20.65 -1.66 -1.53
CA GLU A 101 21.19 -3.02 -1.42
C GLU A 101 20.72 -3.70 -0.12
N ALA A 102 20.68 -2.95 0.99
CA ALA A 102 20.17 -3.48 2.25
C ALA A 102 18.67 -3.85 2.16
N ARG A 103 17.87 -3.01 1.49
CA ARG A 103 16.46 -3.29 1.20
C ARG A 103 16.30 -4.55 0.33
N ASP A 104 17.10 -4.69 -0.72
CA ASP A 104 17.03 -5.83 -1.63
C ASP A 104 17.47 -7.13 -0.95
N ALA A 105 18.48 -7.06 -0.06
CA ALA A 105 18.88 -8.18 0.79
C ALA A 105 17.77 -8.61 1.76
N GLU A 106 17.07 -7.65 2.38
CA GLU A 106 15.92 -7.94 3.24
C GLU A 106 14.74 -8.56 2.48
N ILE A 107 14.45 -8.11 1.26
CA ILE A 107 13.45 -8.73 0.38
C ILE A 107 13.85 -10.16 0.04
N THR A 108 15.11 -10.38 -0.34
CA THR A 108 15.63 -11.71 -0.69
C THR A 108 15.51 -12.66 0.50
N LEU A 109 15.92 -12.22 1.69
CA LEU A 109 15.78 -13.02 2.91
C LEU A 109 14.31 -13.30 3.23
N ALA A 110 13.44 -12.29 3.17
CA ALA A 110 12.02 -12.47 3.45
C ALA A 110 11.31 -13.38 2.45
N ALA A 111 11.75 -13.43 1.20
CA ALA A 111 11.22 -14.34 0.19
C ALA A 111 11.45 -15.83 0.53
N THR A 112 12.37 -16.14 1.46
CA THR A 112 12.61 -17.50 1.97
C THR A 112 11.66 -17.91 3.10
N LEU A 113 10.84 -16.99 3.61
CA LEU A 113 9.92 -17.27 4.71
C LEU A 113 8.89 -18.34 4.32
N PRO A 114 8.37 -19.11 5.29
CA PRO A 114 7.26 -20.04 5.05
C PRO A 114 6.01 -19.32 4.49
N PRO A 115 5.16 -20.00 3.71
CA PRO A 115 4.00 -19.38 3.05
C PRO A 115 3.06 -18.62 4.00
N ARG A 116 2.76 -19.23 5.15
CA ARG A 116 1.95 -18.60 6.19
C ARG A 116 2.59 -17.32 6.73
N ALA A 117 3.91 -17.29 6.87
CA ALA A 117 4.63 -16.11 7.34
C ALA A 117 4.61 -14.98 6.28
N LEU A 118 4.76 -15.30 5.00
CA LEU A 118 4.60 -14.32 3.90
C LEU A 118 3.20 -13.70 3.86
N ARG A 119 2.16 -14.52 3.98
CA ARG A 119 0.76 -14.04 4.01
C ARG A 119 0.48 -13.17 5.24
N ASN A 120 1.02 -13.54 6.40
CA ASN A 120 0.91 -12.75 7.62
C ASN A 120 1.69 -11.44 7.53
N LEU A 121 2.91 -11.48 6.96
CA LEU A 121 3.73 -10.30 6.71
C LEU A 121 2.95 -9.27 5.88
N PHE A 122 2.32 -9.70 4.79
CA PHE A 122 1.47 -8.84 3.96
C PHE A 122 0.28 -8.27 4.73
N ARG A 123 -0.48 -9.12 5.43
CA ARG A 123 -1.68 -8.71 6.20
C ARG A 123 -1.34 -7.70 7.30
N HIS A 124 -0.27 -7.93 8.05
CA HIS A 124 0.12 -7.00 9.11
C HIS A 124 0.59 -5.66 8.54
N ALA A 125 1.35 -5.70 7.44
CA ALA A 125 1.87 -4.49 6.82
C ALA A 125 0.78 -3.60 6.20
N GLU A 126 -0.22 -4.20 5.55
CA GLU A 126 -1.33 -3.43 4.97
C GLU A 126 -2.28 -2.86 6.02
N VAL A 127 -2.58 -3.63 7.08
CA VAL A 127 -3.37 -3.13 8.21
C VAL A 127 -2.68 -1.94 8.87
N HIS A 128 -1.38 -2.04 9.14
CA HIS A 128 -0.63 -0.97 9.80
C HIS A 128 -0.57 0.30 8.96
N LEU A 129 -0.23 0.22 7.67
CA LEU A 129 -0.26 1.38 6.78
C LEU A 129 -1.64 2.04 6.73
N ASN A 130 -2.71 1.23 6.68
CA ASN A 130 -4.08 1.76 6.67
C ASN A 130 -4.52 2.33 8.04
N VAL A 131 -3.86 1.98 9.14
CA VAL A 131 -4.02 2.68 10.43
C VAL A 131 -3.30 4.01 10.38
N GLU A 132 -2.04 4.07 9.95
CA GLU A 132 -1.30 5.33 9.87
C GLU A 132 -2.02 6.38 9.00
N TRP A 133 -2.59 6.00 7.85
CA TRP A 133 -3.40 6.92 7.06
C TRP A 133 -4.67 7.42 7.76
N ARG A 134 -5.31 6.58 8.58
CA ARG A 134 -6.53 6.97 9.33
C ARG A 134 -6.21 7.84 10.54
N ASP A 135 -4.98 7.77 11.03
CA ASP A 135 -4.51 8.53 12.19
C ASP A 135 -3.90 9.89 11.78
N LEU A 136 -3.77 10.19 10.48
CA LEU A 136 -3.40 11.52 9.99
C LEU A 136 -4.56 12.50 10.14
N GLU A 137 -4.27 13.66 10.73
CA GLU A 137 -5.19 14.80 10.77
C GLU A 137 -5.10 15.62 9.48
N ASP A 138 -6.01 16.58 9.30
CA ASP A 138 -6.09 17.39 8.07
C ASP A 138 -4.76 18.12 7.76
N ALA A 139 -4.05 18.57 8.79
CA ALA A 139 -2.78 19.28 8.65
C ALA A 139 -1.59 18.35 8.32
N ASP A 140 -1.68 17.07 8.66
CA ASP A 140 -0.57 16.13 8.49
C ASP A 140 -0.44 15.64 7.05
N TRP A 141 -1.49 15.75 6.24
CA TRP A 141 -1.48 15.26 4.85
C TRP A 141 -0.45 15.97 3.96
N ASP A 142 -0.11 17.21 4.28
CA ASP A 142 0.88 17.99 3.53
C ASP A 142 2.27 17.98 4.20
N ALA A 143 2.47 17.14 5.24
CA ALA A 143 3.76 16.95 5.87
C ALA A 143 4.78 16.39 4.88
N ALA A 144 5.96 17.01 4.85
CA ALA A 144 7.07 16.61 3.98
C ALA A 144 7.67 15.27 4.44
N LEU A 145 7.84 14.35 3.50
CA LEU A 145 8.50 13.07 3.67
C LEU A 145 9.67 12.96 2.70
N LEU A 146 10.66 12.14 3.05
CA LEU A 146 11.80 11.84 2.20
C LEU A 146 11.85 10.33 1.95
N LEU A 147 11.77 9.94 0.67
CA LEU A 147 11.98 8.54 0.29
C LEU A 147 13.47 8.15 0.45
N PRO A 148 13.79 6.85 0.54
CA PRO A 148 15.18 6.40 0.69
C PRO A 148 16.14 6.86 -0.42
N ASP A 149 15.64 7.18 -1.61
CA ASP A 149 16.41 7.69 -2.74
C ASP A 149 16.59 9.23 -2.70
N GLY A 150 16.12 9.89 -1.65
CA GLY A 150 16.18 11.35 -1.50
C GLY A 150 15.04 12.10 -2.20
N THR A 151 14.08 11.40 -2.82
CA THR A 151 12.91 12.05 -3.43
C THR A 151 12.03 12.65 -2.33
N ALA A 152 11.79 13.95 -2.39
CA ALA A 152 10.87 14.64 -1.52
C ALA A 152 9.43 14.44 -1.99
N ILE A 153 8.56 14.03 -1.08
CA ILE A 153 7.12 13.86 -1.28
C ILE A 153 6.36 14.43 -0.08
N THR A 154 5.04 14.38 -0.13
CA THR A 154 4.14 14.63 0.99
C THR A 154 3.41 13.35 1.43
N ALA A 155 2.86 13.33 2.64
CA ALA A 155 2.02 12.22 3.10
C ALA A 155 0.85 11.95 2.14
N ARG A 156 0.30 12.99 1.49
CA ARG A 156 -0.75 12.96 0.46
C ARG A 156 -0.40 12.11 -0.76
N GLU A 157 0.87 11.96 -1.10
CA GLU A 157 1.30 11.18 -2.26
C GLU A 157 1.40 9.67 -1.97
N THR A 158 1.50 9.31 -0.68
CA THR A 158 1.70 7.91 -0.26
C THR A 158 0.60 6.95 -0.71
N PRO A 159 -0.70 7.30 -0.77
CA PRO A 159 -1.72 6.38 -1.26
C PRO A 159 -1.56 6.08 -2.76
N MET A 160 -1.23 7.07 -3.59
CA MET A 160 -1.00 6.82 -5.02
C MET A 160 0.28 6.00 -5.24
N LEU A 161 1.37 6.27 -4.51
CA LEU A 161 2.57 5.43 -4.54
C LEU A 161 2.23 3.97 -4.16
N ARG A 162 1.45 3.79 -3.09
CA ARG A 162 0.98 2.47 -2.69
C ARG A 162 0.14 1.80 -3.77
N ALA A 163 -0.79 2.53 -4.38
CA ALA A 163 -1.67 2.03 -5.43
C ALA A 163 -0.87 1.50 -6.63
N LYS A 164 0.09 2.28 -7.14
CA LYS A 164 0.97 1.86 -8.25
C LYS A 164 1.62 0.50 -7.94
N GLU A 165 2.25 0.39 -6.77
CA GLU A 165 2.98 -0.79 -6.34
C GLU A 165 2.10 -2.03 -6.18
N VAL A 166 0.97 -1.94 -5.48
CA VAL A 166 0.10 -3.12 -5.26
C VAL A 166 -0.58 -3.60 -6.54
N TRP A 167 -0.97 -2.69 -7.42
CA TRP A 167 -1.60 -3.05 -8.69
C TRP A 167 -0.60 -3.72 -9.62
N GLN A 168 0.60 -3.16 -9.78
CA GLN A 168 1.66 -3.79 -10.59
C GLN A 168 2.09 -5.14 -10.02
N ALA A 169 2.27 -5.24 -8.70
CA ALA A 169 2.65 -6.49 -8.08
C ALA A 169 1.56 -7.57 -8.21
N ALA A 170 0.27 -7.19 -8.21
CA ALA A 170 -0.81 -8.15 -8.41
C ALA A 170 -0.80 -8.74 -9.82
N ILE A 171 -0.45 -7.96 -10.84
CA ILE A 171 -0.21 -8.49 -12.19
C ILE A 171 1.05 -9.35 -12.20
N GLY A 172 2.09 -8.89 -11.50
CA GLY A 172 3.36 -9.60 -11.36
C GLY A 172 3.24 -11.00 -10.76
N LEU A 173 2.22 -11.27 -9.95
CA LEU A 173 1.92 -12.60 -9.42
C LEU A 173 1.61 -13.64 -10.51
N ASP A 174 1.37 -13.23 -11.75
CA ASP A 174 1.20 -14.15 -12.88
C ASP A 174 0.22 -15.31 -12.62
N ASN A 175 -0.95 -14.97 -12.08
CA ASN A 175 -2.01 -15.94 -11.76
C ASN A 175 -3.40 -15.43 -12.18
N GLY A 176 -3.45 -14.86 -13.39
CA GLY A 176 -4.67 -14.42 -14.04
C GLY A 176 -5.11 -13.00 -13.71
N GLY A 177 -4.27 -12.18 -13.07
CA GLY A 177 -4.46 -10.73 -13.06
C GLY A 177 -3.96 -10.11 -14.35
N ARG A 178 -4.69 -9.14 -14.92
CA ARG A 178 -4.33 -8.52 -16.20
C ARG A 178 -4.15 -7.00 -16.10
N PRO A 179 -3.30 -6.37 -16.94
CA PRO A 179 -3.13 -4.92 -16.96
C PRO A 179 -4.45 -4.13 -17.08
N GLU A 180 -5.46 -4.67 -17.75
CA GLU A 180 -6.78 -4.06 -17.91
C GLU A 180 -7.53 -3.93 -16.58
N ASP A 181 -7.20 -4.76 -15.59
CA ASP A 181 -7.79 -4.73 -14.25
C ASP A 181 -7.27 -3.54 -13.42
N ILE A 182 -6.10 -2.98 -13.77
CA ILE A 182 -5.54 -1.81 -13.10
C ILE A 182 -6.43 -0.58 -13.42
N PRO A 183 -6.96 0.16 -12.44
CA PRO A 183 -7.79 1.33 -12.72
C PRO A 183 -7.10 2.36 -13.61
N ARG A 184 -7.85 2.96 -14.55
CA ARG A 184 -7.33 3.98 -15.49
C ARG A 184 -6.49 5.08 -14.80
N PRO A 185 -6.91 5.67 -13.66
CA PRO A 185 -6.12 6.70 -12.98
C PRO A 185 -4.75 6.22 -12.47
N VAL A 186 -4.64 4.93 -12.13
CA VAL A 186 -3.37 4.32 -11.73
C VAL A 186 -2.52 4.08 -12.97
N ARG A 187 -3.06 3.45 -14.02
CA ARG A 187 -2.33 3.20 -15.28
C ARG A 187 -1.75 4.46 -15.90
N ALA A 188 -2.52 5.55 -15.91
CA ALA A 188 -2.06 6.83 -16.45
C ALA A 188 -0.82 7.38 -15.72
N ARG A 189 -0.62 7.01 -14.46
CA ARG A 189 0.52 7.44 -13.62
C ARG A 189 1.61 6.38 -13.50
N LEU A 190 1.47 5.22 -14.15
CA LEU A 190 2.53 4.22 -14.26
C LEU A 190 3.46 4.48 -15.45
N ALA A 191 2.98 5.23 -16.45
CA ALA A 191 3.68 5.47 -17.70
C ALA A 191 4.57 6.72 -17.71
N GLY A 192 4.59 7.47 -16.60
CA GLY A 192 5.45 8.63 -16.37
C GLY A 192 6.08 8.54 -15.00
#